data_AF-A0A9W9Z5Q0-F1
#
_entry.id   AF-A0A9W9Z5Q0-F1
#
_cell.length_a   1.000
_cell.length_b   1.000
_cell.length_c   1.000
_cell.angle_alpha   90.00
_cell.angle_beta   90.00
_cell.angle_gamma   90.00
#
_symmetry.space_group_name_H-M   'P 1'
#
loop_
_entity.id
_entity.type
_entity.pdbx_description
1 polymer ?
#
loop_
_entity_poly.entity_id
_entity_poly.type
_entity_poly.pdbx_seq_one_letter_code
_entity_poly.pdbx_strand_id
1 'polypeptide(L)'
;MTEEPAEEGRFYDTIEQPVWEIVPFHGCISREEADDLVSEGDGGYLVRESQRSPGSYTLTMRFGGVSKNFRLYYDGLHYVGEKRFQTIQDLVADGLITMYIDTYAKDYVDTMMINASGKDQDQRVSIGRRESVKPSAYKKHHNFKIYTFKGPHWCDFCRNFLWGLIMQGVKCQDCGFNAHKQCSAVIPDNCQPDKKYVRRVFGVDLTTLVKLHNTKRPFLVEACIKEVEKRGLDSEGIYRISGFADDVEALKNSFDKDGESVNLTVYDDINIISGALKLYFRMLPIPVITFELYNKFIDATKLSGRVEKVEALSAALLELPPSHYETLKYLLGHLYRVVKRKKKT
;
A
#
# COMPACT_ATOMS: atom_id res chain seq x y z
N MET A 1 30.98 -8.30 -44.97
CA MET A 1 30.18 -9.53 -44.89
C MET A 1 29.97 -9.81 -43.41
N THR A 2 29.16 -8.97 -42.76
CA THR A 2 27.72 -9.21 -42.48
C THR A 2 27.57 -10.27 -41.41
N GLU A 3 27.57 -9.76 -40.16
CA GLU A 3 27.07 -10.45 -38.97
C GLU A 3 25.57 -10.74 -39.15
N GLU A 4 25.18 -11.98 -38.90
CA GLU A 4 23.78 -12.41 -38.83
C GLU A 4 23.15 -11.88 -37.53
N PRO A 5 21.98 -11.22 -37.58
CA PRO A 5 21.22 -10.91 -36.38
C PRO A 5 20.32 -12.09 -35.99
N ALA A 6 20.16 -12.23 -34.68
CA ALA A 6 19.40 -13.24 -33.97
C ALA A 6 17.95 -13.40 -34.45
N GLU A 7 17.50 -14.64 -34.54
CA GLU A 7 16.10 -15.03 -34.68
C GLU A 7 15.31 -14.64 -33.40
N GLU A 8 14.69 -13.46 -33.39
CA GLU A 8 13.57 -13.17 -32.49
C GLU A 8 12.30 -13.81 -33.06
N GLY A 9 12.11 -15.09 -32.72
CA GLY A 9 10.95 -15.88 -33.04
C GLY A 9 9.66 -15.31 -32.46
N ARG A 10 8.76 -14.94 -33.39
CA ARG A 10 7.30 -14.89 -33.30
C ARG A 10 6.70 -15.42 -31.98
N PHE A 11 6.24 -14.50 -31.13
CA PHE A 11 5.32 -14.79 -30.03
C PHE A 11 4.04 -13.95 -30.22
N TYR A 12 3.36 -14.14 -31.35
CA TYR A 12 2.10 -13.44 -31.67
C TYR A 12 0.95 -14.37 -32.05
N ASP A 13 1.00 -15.64 -31.65
CA ASP A 13 -0.09 -16.60 -31.89
C ASP A 13 -0.47 -17.27 -30.56
N THR A 14 -1.23 -16.57 -29.70
CA THR A 14 -2.17 -17.16 -28.69
C THR A 14 -2.79 -16.10 -27.74
N ILE A 15 -3.12 -14.89 -28.24
CA ILE A 15 -4.05 -14.01 -27.52
C ILE A 15 -5.23 -13.82 -28.44
N GLU A 16 -6.41 -14.32 -28.05
CA GLU A 16 -7.67 -14.12 -28.74
C GLU A 16 -7.80 -12.65 -29.14
N GLN A 17 -8.09 -12.38 -30.41
CA GLN A 17 -8.25 -11.02 -30.92
C GLN A 17 -9.23 -10.25 -30.03
N PRO A 18 -8.95 -8.98 -29.68
CA PRO A 18 -9.88 -8.18 -28.89
C PRO A 18 -11.26 -8.18 -29.55
N VAL A 19 -12.28 -8.58 -28.80
CA VAL A 19 -13.67 -8.65 -29.28
C VAL A 19 -14.16 -7.21 -29.50
N TRP A 20 -14.04 -6.72 -30.73
CA TRP A 20 -14.48 -5.39 -31.13
C TRP A 20 -16.01 -5.29 -31.32
N GLU A 21 -16.77 -6.33 -31.01
CA GLU A 21 -18.19 -6.51 -31.40
C GLU A 21 -19.17 -5.44 -30.90
N ILE A 22 -18.76 -4.55 -29.99
CA ILE A 22 -19.61 -3.49 -29.42
C ILE A 22 -18.98 -2.09 -29.58
N VAL A 23 -17.88 -1.98 -30.30
CA VAL A 23 -17.13 -0.71 -30.46
C VAL A 23 -17.20 -0.28 -31.92
N PRO A 24 -17.32 1.03 -32.23
CA PRO A 24 -17.24 1.51 -33.60
C PRO A 24 -15.79 1.37 -34.11
N PHE A 25 -15.34 0.14 -34.38
CA PHE A 25 -14.05 -0.13 -35.01
C PHE A 25 -14.19 0.08 -36.51
N HIS A 26 -13.43 1.03 -37.05
CA HIS A 26 -13.54 1.46 -38.45
C HIS A 26 -12.36 0.99 -39.32
N GLY A 27 -11.53 0.07 -38.82
CA GLY A 27 -10.36 -0.39 -39.56
C GLY A 27 -9.31 0.71 -39.73
N CYS A 28 -8.58 0.66 -40.85
CA CYS A 28 -7.46 1.56 -41.14
C CYS A 28 -7.93 2.80 -41.93
N ILE A 29 -8.54 3.76 -41.21
CA ILE A 29 -8.94 5.06 -41.75
C ILE A 29 -7.97 6.18 -41.37
N SER A 30 -7.95 7.25 -42.19
CA SER A 30 -7.16 8.46 -41.93
C SER A 30 -7.67 9.21 -40.70
N ARG A 31 -6.88 10.19 -40.23
CA ARG A 31 -7.29 11.03 -39.09
C ARG A 31 -8.43 11.97 -39.50
N GLU A 32 -8.38 12.47 -40.71
CA GLU A 32 -9.36 13.40 -41.27
C GLU A 32 -10.73 12.71 -41.40
N GLU A 33 -10.77 11.50 -41.96
CA GLU A 33 -12.00 10.68 -42.03
C GLU A 33 -12.54 10.37 -40.63
N ALA A 34 -11.66 10.05 -39.67
CA ALA A 34 -12.08 9.80 -38.29
C ALA A 34 -12.66 11.04 -37.61
N ASP A 35 -12.08 12.22 -37.86
CA ASP A 35 -12.52 13.49 -37.31
C ASP A 35 -13.90 13.89 -37.88
N ASP A 36 -14.17 13.61 -39.16
CA ASP A 36 -15.47 13.79 -39.81
C ASP A 36 -16.55 12.86 -39.23
N LEU A 37 -16.21 11.57 -39.02
CA LEU A 37 -17.16 10.58 -38.51
C LEU A 37 -17.62 10.86 -37.07
N VAL A 38 -16.77 11.43 -36.23
CA VAL A 38 -17.14 11.81 -34.86
C VAL A 38 -17.73 13.22 -34.78
N SER A 39 -17.85 13.95 -35.89
CA SER A 39 -18.16 15.38 -35.89
C SER A 39 -19.59 15.76 -35.48
N GLU A 40 -20.53 14.81 -35.53
CA GLU A 40 -21.96 15.03 -35.28
C GLU A 40 -22.28 15.62 -33.90
N GLY A 41 -21.46 15.32 -32.88
CA GLY A 41 -21.66 15.85 -31.54
C GLY A 41 -20.55 15.47 -30.55
N ASP A 42 -20.41 16.27 -29.49
CA ASP A 42 -19.48 15.97 -28.39
C ASP A 42 -19.85 14.64 -27.72
N GLY A 43 -18.83 13.87 -27.34
CA GLY A 43 -18.98 12.52 -26.80
C GLY A 43 -18.97 11.41 -27.87
N GLY A 44 -19.07 11.74 -29.15
CA GLY A 44 -18.86 10.78 -30.25
C GLY A 44 -17.45 10.20 -30.22
N TYR A 45 -17.31 8.89 -30.44
CA TYR A 45 -16.01 8.22 -30.43
C TYR A 45 -15.96 7.01 -31.37
N LEU A 46 -14.76 6.65 -31.80
CA LEU A 46 -14.49 5.47 -32.61
C LEU A 46 -13.07 4.94 -32.36
N VAL A 47 -12.82 3.71 -32.77
CA VAL A 47 -11.48 3.12 -32.78
C VAL A 47 -11.05 2.87 -34.22
N ARG A 48 -9.79 3.18 -34.51
CA ARG A 48 -9.17 2.94 -35.82
C ARG A 48 -7.78 2.37 -35.67
N GLU A 49 -7.34 1.63 -36.68
CA GLU A 49 -5.96 1.19 -36.81
C GLU A 49 -5.09 2.32 -37.40
N SER A 50 -3.83 2.40 -36.99
CA SER A 50 -2.89 3.41 -37.45
C SER A 50 -2.34 3.08 -38.84
N GLN A 51 -2.58 3.95 -39.81
CA GLN A 51 -1.96 3.89 -41.16
C GLN A 51 -0.43 3.92 -41.12
N ARG A 52 0.17 4.53 -40.08
CA ARG A 52 1.63 4.66 -39.95
C ARG A 52 2.29 3.48 -39.24
N SER A 53 1.52 2.72 -38.47
CA SER A 53 2.03 1.62 -37.65
C SER A 53 0.95 0.54 -37.55
N PRO A 54 0.96 -0.43 -38.49
CA PRO A 54 0.05 -1.57 -38.46
C PRO A 54 0.10 -2.30 -37.11
N GLY A 55 -1.06 -2.75 -36.62
CA GLY A 55 -1.22 -3.36 -35.30
C GLY A 55 -1.30 -2.37 -34.14
N SER A 56 -1.16 -1.06 -34.37
CA SER A 56 -1.42 -0.02 -33.36
C SER A 56 -2.79 0.61 -33.54
N TYR A 57 -3.55 0.69 -32.44
CA TYR A 57 -4.91 1.22 -32.45
C TYR A 57 -4.98 2.62 -31.82
N THR A 58 -5.88 3.46 -32.32
CA THR A 58 -6.14 4.81 -31.84
C THR A 58 -7.62 4.96 -31.53
N LEU A 59 -7.91 5.43 -30.32
CA LEU A 59 -9.23 5.89 -29.91
C LEU A 59 -9.36 7.38 -30.27
N THR A 60 -10.29 7.70 -31.15
CA THR A 60 -10.65 9.07 -31.51
C THR A 60 -11.96 9.42 -30.82
N MET A 61 -12.01 10.52 -30.07
CA MET A 61 -13.21 10.99 -29.38
C MET A 61 -13.37 12.50 -29.51
N ARG A 62 -14.60 12.98 -29.64
CA ARG A 62 -14.92 14.41 -29.77
C ARG A 62 -15.23 15.02 -28.41
N PHE A 63 -14.55 16.12 -28.09
CA PHE A 63 -14.77 16.87 -26.86
C PHE A 63 -14.45 18.36 -27.06
N GLY A 64 -15.37 19.24 -26.68
CA GLY A 64 -15.23 20.68 -26.86
C GLY A 64 -15.19 21.10 -28.33
N GLY A 65 -15.91 20.38 -29.20
CA GLY A 65 -15.92 20.62 -30.64
C GLY A 65 -14.65 20.20 -31.38
N VAL A 66 -13.70 19.52 -30.70
CA VAL A 66 -12.42 19.08 -31.27
C VAL A 66 -12.23 17.58 -31.06
N SER A 67 -11.72 16.91 -32.08
CA SER A 67 -11.36 15.49 -32.01
C SER A 67 -10.02 15.27 -31.30
N LYS A 68 -10.05 14.47 -30.24
CA LYS A 68 -8.89 14.05 -29.46
C LYS A 68 -8.53 12.62 -29.85
N ASN A 69 -7.24 12.37 -30.06
CA ASN A 69 -6.71 11.09 -30.51
C ASN A 69 -5.81 10.50 -29.43
N PHE A 70 -6.12 9.29 -28.98
CA PHE A 70 -5.41 8.60 -27.92
C PHE A 70 -4.93 7.24 -28.39
N ARG A 71 -3.67 6.89 -28.12
CA ARG A 71 -3.18 5.55 -28.41
C ARG A 71 -3.86 4.55 -27.48
N LEU A 72 -4.50 3.54 -28.06
CA LEU A 72 -5.25 2.53 -27.35
C LEU A 72 -4.40 1.26 -27.23
N TYR A 73 -4.38 0.69 -26.03
CA TYR A 73 -3.67 -0.53 -25.70
C TYR A 73 -4.63 -1.59 -25.12
N TYR A 74 -4.20 -2.85 -25.19
CA TYR A 74 -4.94 -3.99 -24.70
C TYR A 74 -4.01 -5.07 -24.13
N ASP A 75 -4.22 -5.43 -22.86
CA ASP A 75 -3.49 -6.48 -22.13
C ASP A 75 -4.45 -7.52 -21.49
N GLY A 76 -5.61 -7.72 -22.13
CA GLY A 76 -6.80 -8.36 -21.55
C GLY A 76 -7.82 -7.35 -21.04
N LEU A 77 -7.39 -6.10 -20.82
CA LEU A 77 -8.24 -4.94 -20.51
C LEU A 77 -7.85 -3.76 -21.42
N HIS A 78 -8.79 -2.85 -21.69
CA HIS A 78 -8.56 -1.66 -22.51
C HIS A 78 -7.96 -0.51 -21.70
N TYR A 79 -6.98 0.21 -22.26
CA TYR A 79 -6.41 1.39 -21.61
C TYR A 79 -5.71 2.38 -22.56
N VAL A 80 -5.66 3.64 -22.11
CA VAL A 80 -4.86 4.72 -22.69
C VAL A 80 -3.75 5.19 -21.73
N GLY A 81 -3.94 4.99 -20.41
CA GLY A 81 -3.02 5.41 -19.36
C GLY A 81 -2.88 4.38 -18.24
N GLU A 82 -2.91 4.83 -16.98
CA GLU A 82 -2.76 3.93 -15.81
C GLU A 82 -3.99 3.04 -15.58
N LYS A 83 -5.20 3.55 -15.84
CA LYS A 83 -6.46 2.84 -15.58
C LYS A 83 -6.73 1.78 -16.65
N ARG A 84 -7.19 0.61 -16.21
CA ARG A 84 -7.56 -0.55 -17.04
C ARG A 84 -9.07 -0.77 -16.98
N PHE A 85 -9.72 -0.97 -18.12
CA PHE A 85 -11.17 -1.08 -18.22
C PHE A 85 -11.59 -2.36 -18.93
N GLN A 86 -12.72 -2.93 -18.50
CA GLN A 86 -13.30 -4.12 -19.15
C GLN A 86 -13.86 -3.79 -20.53
N THR A 87 -14.41 -2.58 -20.70
CA THR A 87 -15.02 -2.13 -21.95
C THR A 87 -14.42 -0.80 -22.41
N ILE A 88 -14.44 -0.55 -23.72
CA ILE A 88 -14.01 0.74 -24.29
C ILE A 88 -15.00 1.84 -23.90
N GLN A 89 -16.28 1.51 -23.74
CA GLN A 89 -17.33 2.39 -23.25
C GLN A 89 -16.95 3.00 -21.89
N ASP A 90 -16.53 2.17 -20.92
CA ASP A 90 -16.13 2.64 -19.60
C ASP A 90 -14.88 3.52 -19.66
N LEU A 91 -13.91 3.15 -20.50
CA LEU A 91 -12.72 3.95 -20.73
C LEU A 91 -13.08 5.33 -21.28
N VAL A 92 -13.93 5.38 -22.30
CA VAL A 92 -14.39 6.63 -22.92
C VAL A 92 -15.18 7.47 -21.92
N ALA A 93 -16.10 6.87 -21.17
CA ALA A 93 -16.89 7.57 -20.18
C ALA A 93 -16.02 8.18 -19.06
N ASP A 94 -15.06 7.42 -18.50
CA ASP A 94 -14.11 7.93 -17.50
C ASP A 94 -13.21 9.04 -18.10
N GLY A 95 -12.79 8.88 -19.36
CA GLY A 95 -12.01 9.87 -20.11
C GLY A 95 -12.76 11.18 -20.32
N LEU A 96 -14.03 11.12 -20.77
CA LEU A 96 -14.89 12.30 -20.95
C LEU A 96 -15.16 13.02 -19.63
N ILE A 97 -15.42 12.28 -18.54
CA ILE A 97 -15.55 12.85 -17.19
C ILE A 97 -14.27 13.60 -16.81
N THR A 98 -13.12 12.97 -17.01
CA THR A 98 -11.82 13.58 -16.68
C THR A 98 -11.58 14.85 -17.49
N MET A 99 -11.77 14.80 -18.82
CA MET A 99 -11.62 15.97 -19.69
C MET A 99 -12.58 17.10 -19.31
N TYR A 100 -13.82 16.79 -18.94
CA TYR A 100 -14.79 17.79 -18.52
C TYR A 100 -14.35 18.50 -17.24
N ILE A 101 -13.96 17.73 -16.21
CA ILE A 101 -13.47 18.29 -14.94
C ILE A 101 -12.20 19.12 -15.16
N ASP A 102 -11.23 18.62 -15.94
CA ASP A 102 -9.99 19.33 -16.23
C ASP A 102 -10.20 20.58 -17.11
N THR A 103 -11.29 20.66 -17.86
CA THR A 103 -11.57 21.85 -18.70
C THR A 103 -12.29 22.93 -17.90
N TYR A 104 -13.29 22.56 -17.12
CA TYR A 104 -14.20 23.53 -16.51
C TYR A 104 -13.94 23.78 -15.02
N ALA A 105 -13.25 22.88 -14.34
CA ALA A 105 -13.04 22.95 -12.89
C ALA A 105 -11.55 22.92 -12.49
N LYS A 106 -10.61 23.03 -13.43
CA LYS A 106 -9.18 22.92 -13.13
C LYS A 106 -8.68 23.89 -12.06
N ASP A 107 -9.00 25.18 -12.18
CA ASP A 107 -8.58 26.19 -11.21
C ASP A 107 -9.14 25.88 -9.81
N TYR A 108 -10.36 25.34 -9.75
CA TYR A 108 -10.95 24.90 -8.50
C TYR A 108 -10.25 23.65 -7.95
N VAL A 109 -9.97 22.64 -8.80
CA VAL A 109 -9.24 21.42 -8.44
C VAL A 109 -7.86 21.75 -7.86
N ASP A 110 -7.13 22.66 -8.50
CA ASP A 110 -5.78 23.07 -8.08
C ASP A 110 -5.81 23.80 -6.72
N THR A 111 -6.93 24.44 -6.35
CA THR A 111 -7.10 25.12 -5.05
C THR A 111 -7.75 24.26 -3.96
N MET A 112 -8.25 23.05 -4.26
CA MET A 112 -8.96 22.19 -3.30
C MET A 112 -8.12 21.88 -2.04
N MET A 113 -6.82 21.66 -2.20
CA MET A 113 -5.94 21.35 -1.06
C MET A 113 -5.66 22.56 -0.18
N ILE A 114 -5.43 23.73 -0.81
CA ILE A 114 -5.14 24.98 -0.11
C ILE A 114 -6.34 25.36 0.76
N ASN A 115 -7.53 25.28 0.17
CA ASN A 115 -8.79 25.58 0.86
C ASN A 115 -9.09 24.60 2.00
N ALA A 116 -8.64 23.34 1.89
CA ALA A 116 -8.80 22.35 2.95
C ALA A 116 -7.87 22.65 4.14
N SER A 117 -6.59 22.92 3.87
CA SER A 117 -5.60 23.26 4.90
C SER A 117 -5.93 24.56 5.65
N GLY A 118 -6.57 25.53 4.98
CA GLY A 118 -7.02 26.78 5.61
C GLY A 118 -8.23 26.63 6.53
N LYS A 119 -9.04 25.57 6.38
CA LYS A 119 -10.26 25.33 7.18
C LYS A 119 -10.00 24.60 8.50
N ASP A 120 -8.79 24.07 8.70
CA ASP A 120 -8.42 23.31 9.90
C ASP A 120 -8.30 24.19 11.17
N GLN A 121 -8.46 25.51 11.05
CA GLN A 121 -8.54 26.42 12.20
C GLN A 121 -9.95 26.56 12.78
N ASP A 122 -11.02 26.22 12.05
CA ASP A 122 -12.39 26.68 12.43
C ASP A 122 -13.43 25.57 12.73
N GLN A 123 -13.12 24.27 12.57
CA GLN A 123 -14.14 23.22 12.79
C GLN A 123 -13.62 22.00 13.56
N ARG A 124 -13.51 22.15 14.89
CA ARG A 124 -13.42 21.05 15.88
C ARG A 124 -14.79 20.46 16.30
N VAL A 125 -15.83 20.63 15.49
CA VAL A 125 -17.19 20.17 15.77
C VAL A 125 -17.74 19.75 14.41
N SER A 126 -18.08 18.50 14.06
CA SER A 126 -18.72 17.43 14.81
C SER A 126 -18.76 16.16 13.95
N ILE A 127 -18.21 15.03 14.42
CA ILE A 127 -18.72 13.68 14.13
C ILE A 127 -18.60 12.86 15.42
N GLY A 128 -19.72 12.28 15.85
CA GLY A 128 -19.92 11.76 17.20
C GLY A 128 -19.06 10.57 17.63
N ARG A 129 -18.60 10.70 18.88
CA ARG A 129 -18.49 9.68 19.96
C ARG A 129 -17.42 8.58 19.84
N ARG A 130 -16.32 8.77 20.59
CA ARG A 130 -15.96 7.98 21.80
C ARG A 130 -14.79 8.62 22.55
N GLU A 131 -14.73 8.30 23.83
CA GLU A 131 -13.97 8.92 24.93
C GLU A 131 -12.49 9.26 24.64
N SER A 132 -12.04 10.25 25.40
CA SER A 132 -10.73 10.88 25.49
C SER A 132 -9.56 9.88 25.62
N VAL A 133 -9.18 9.22 24.53
CA VAL A 133 -7.87 8.57 24.44
C VAL A 133 -6.84 9.69 24.34
N LYS A 134 -5.95 9.80 25.33
CA LYS A 134 -4.79 10.70 25.25
C LYS A 134 -4.11 10.42 23.91
N PRO A 135 -3.98 11.40 22.99
CA PRO A 135 -3.42 11.14 21.69
C PRO A 135 -2.02 10.57 21.89
N SER A 136 -1.80 9.36 21.39
CA SER A 136 -0.46 8.82 21.23
C SER A 136 0.34 9.89 20.49
N ALA A 137 1.30 10.51 21.17
CA ALA A 137 1.99 11.73 20.73
C ALA A 137 2.93 11.53 19.52
N TYR A 138 2.79 10.40 18.81
CA TYR A 138 3.65 9.99 17.72
C TYR A 138 2.94 10.08 16.37
N LYS A 139 3.62 10.70 15.41
CA LYS A 139 3.18 10.87 14.02
C LYS A 139 3.10 9.52 13.31
N LYS A 140 1.96 9.21 12.70
CA LYS A 140 1.78 8.02 11.87
C LYS A 140 1.22 8.42 10.52
N HIS A 141 1.98 8.13 9.47
CA HIS A 141 1.54 8.27 8.09
C HIS A 141 0.36 7.32 7.79
N HIS A 142 -0.53 7.77 6.91
CA HIS A 142 -1.61 6.95 6.38
C HIS A 142 -1.07 5.92 5.38
N ASN A 143 -1.58 4.69 5.43
CA ASN A 143 -1.26 3.63 4.47
C ASN A 143 -2.27 3.65 3.30
N PHE A 144 -2.14 4.67 2.44
CA PHE A 144 -3.04 4.84 1.29
C PHE A 144 -2.78 3.81 0.19
N LYS A 145 -3.87 3.27 -0.36
CA LYS A 145 -3.86 2.45 -1.57
C LYS A 145 -4.91 2.97 -2.55
N ILE A 146 -4.60 2.92 -3.84
CA ILE A 146 -5.55 3.24 -4.91
C ILE A 146 -6.79 2.38 -4.73
N TYR A 147 -7.97 2.99 -4.85
CA TYR A 147 -9.23 2.32 -4.54
C TYR A 147 -10.33 2.71 -5.53
N THR A 148 -11.12 1.72 -5.95
CA THR A 148 -12.35 1.92 -6.73
C THR A 148 -13.55 1.96 -5.80
N PHE A 149 -14.19 3.12 -5.71
CA PHE A 149 -15.34 3.36 -4.85
C PHE A 149 -16.63 2.91 -5.52
N LYS A 150 -17.46 2.14 -4.79
CA LYS A 150 -18.77 1.69 -5.27
C LYS A 150 -19.82 2.78 -4.98
N GLY A 151 -20.18 3.57 -5.98
CA GLY A 151 -21.10 4.71 -5.83
C GLY A 151 -20.39 6.02 -5.46
N PRO A 152 -21.14 7.12 -5.33
CA PRO A 152 -20.54 8.44 -5.11
C PRO A 152 -19.88 8.55 -3.73
N HIS A 153 -18.64 9.03 -3.70
CA HIS A 153 -17.85 9.19 -2.48
C HIS A 153 -17.14 10.55 -2.48
N TRP A 154 -16.80 11.04 -1.28
CA TRP A 154 -16.15 12.33 -1.07
C TRP A 154 -14.82 12.15 -0.35
N CYS A 155 -13.89 13.05 -0.63
CA CYS A 155 -12.60 13.14 0.04
C CYS A 155 -12.79 13.62 1.48
N ASP A 156 -12.26 12.88 2.44
CA ASP A 156 -12.35 13.23 3.86
C ASP A 156 -11.47 14.43 4.24
N PHE A 157 -10.54 14.82 3.35
CA PHE A 157 -9.68 15.99 3.52
C PHE A 157 -10.31 17.25 2.94
N CYS A 158 -10.44 17.35 1.61
CA CYS A 158 -10.96 18.57 0.96
C CYS A 158 -12.48 18.64 0.89
N ARG A 159 -13.19 17.58 1.29
CA ARG A 159 -14.66 17.45 1.26
C ARG A 159 -15.30 17.50 -0.13
N ASN A 160 -14.48 17.47 -1.19
CA ASN A 160 -14.95 17.42 -2.57
C ASN A 160 -15.16 16.00 -3.07
N PHE A 161 -15.97 15.88 -4.12
CA PHE A 161 -16.32 14.62 -4.76
C PHE A 161 -15.10 13.89 -5.35
N LEU A 162 -15.06 12.56 -5.24
CA LEU A 162 -14.06 11.70 -5.88
C LEU A 162 -14.61 11.27 -7.25
N TRP A 163 -14.18 11.94 -8.32
CA TRP A 163 -14.70 11.72 -9.68
C TRP A 163 -14.03 10.56 -10.43
N GLY A 164 -14.73 10.06 -11.45
CA GLY A 164 -14.32 8.93 -12.29
C GLY A 164 -15.10 7.64 -12.00
N LEU A 165 -15.01 6.69 -12.92
CA LEU A 165 -15.69 5.38 -12.84
C LEU A 165 -14.89 4.37 -12.00
N ILE A 166 -13.56 4.39 -12.12
CA ILE A 166 -12.66 3.53 -11.35
C ILE A 166 -11.45 4.31 -10.84
N MET A 167 -10.85 3.81 -9.76
CA MET A 167 -9.62 4.39 -9.17
C MET A 167 -9.74 5.90 -8.92
N GLN A 168 -10.88 6.33 -8.38
CA GLN A 168 -11.25 7.74 -8.17
C GLN A 168 -10.38 8.43 -7.12
N GLY A 169 -9.73 7.64 -6.27
CA GLY A 169 -8.84 8.14 -5.25
C GLY A 169 -8.13 7.01 -4.51
N VAL A 170 -7.76 7.31 -3.28
CA VAL A 170 -7.07 6.39 -2.39
C VAL A 170 -7.86 6.19 -1.10
N LYS A 171 -7.72 5.00 -0.51
CA LYS A 171 -8.29 4.64 0.79
C LYS A 171 -7.18 4.13 1.70
N CYS A 172 -7.08 4.69 2.90
CA CYS A 172 -6.15 4.22 3.91
C CYS A 172 -6.58 2.83 4.41
N GLN A 173 -5.69 1.86 4.33
CA GLN A 173 -5.96 0.48 4.78
C GLN A 173 -6.00 0.34 6.31
N ASP A 174 -5.49 1.34 7.04
CA ASP A 174 -5.40 1.27 8.50
C ASP A 174 -6.61 1.93 9.18
N CYS A 175 -7.11 3.05 8.63
CA CYS A 175 -8.18 3.85 9.25
C CYS A 175 -9.40 4.11 8.34
N GLY A 176 -9.34 3.72 7.06
CA GLY A 176 -10.44 3.93 6.11
C GLY A 176 -10.62 5.34 5.59
N PHE A 177 -9.70 6.26 5.91
CA PHE A 177 -9.70 7.63 5.39
C PHE A 177 -9.66 7.61 3.85
N ASN A 178 -10.58 8.33 3.21
CA ASN A 178 -10.69 8.43 1.76
C ASN A 178 -10.14 9.77 1.30
N ALA A 179 -9.30 9.77 0.28
CA ALA A 179 -8.72 11.00 -0.23
C ALA A 179 -8.54 10.95 -1.75
N HIS A 180 -8.47 12.10 -2.40
CA HIS A 180 -7.90 12.19 -3.75
C HIS A 180 -6.43 11.75 -3.73
N LYS A 181 -5.91 11.26 -4.86
CA LYS A 181 -4.48 10.91 -5.00
C LYS A 181 -3.60 12.10 -4.62
N GLN A 182 -3.93 13.29 -5.10
CA GLN A 182 -3.17 14.49 -4.82
C GLN A 182 -3.36 14.97 -3.36
N CYS A 183 -4.58 14.90 -2.81
CA CYS A 183 -4.81 15.25 -1.39
C CYS A 183 -4.01 14.36 -0.44
N SER A 184 -3.80 13.09 -0.80
CA SER A 184 -3.06 12.14 0.04
C SER A 184 -1.60 12.53 0.30
N ALA A 185 -1.01 13.38 -0.54
CA ALA A 185 0.36 13.87 -0.38
C ALA A 185 0.50 15.00 0.67
N VAL A 186 -0.59 15.65 1.05
CA VAL A 186 -0.59 16.81 1.96
C VAL A 186 -1.33 16.57 3.28
N ILE A 187 -1.96 15.40 3.44
CA ILE A 187 -2.66 15.03 4.67
C ILE A 187 -1.64 14.84 5.81
N PRO A 188 -1.88 15.41 7.01
CA PRO A 188 -1.00 15.23 8.16
C PRO A 188 -0.82 13.78 8.62
N ASP A 189 0.31 13.49 9.26
CA ASP A 189 0.64 12.17 9.80
C ASP A 189 -0.05 11.87 11.14
N ASN A 190 -1.38 11.95 11.17
CA ASN A 190 -2.19 11.75 12.36
C ASN A 190 -3.10 10.52 12.28
N CYS A 191 -2.75 9.54 11.43
CA CYS A 191 -3.55 8.33 11.20
C CYS A 191 -3.90 7.62 12.51
N GLN A 192 -5.20 7.36 12.70
CA GLN A 192 -5.78 6.62 13.82
C GLN A 192 -6.37 5.30 13.30
N PRO A 193 -5.65 4.17 13.43
CA PRO A 193 -6.13 2.87 12.94
C PRO A 193 -7.42 2.41 13.61
N ASP A 194 -8.28 1.70 12.87
CA ASP A 194 -9.55 1.17 13.37
C ASP A 194 -9.67 -0.35 13.07
N LYS A 195 -10.23 -1.10 14.04
CA LYS A 195 -10.37 -2.57 13.98
C LYS A 195 -11.25 -3.03 12.81
N LYS A 196 -12.11 -2.15 12.27
CA LYS A 196 -12.91 -2.43 11.07
C LYS A 196 -12.03 -2.72 9.85
N TYR A 197 -10.89 -2.03 9.74
CA TYR A 197 -9.98 -2.09 8.59
C TYR A 197 -8.77 -2.99 8.86
N VAL A 198 -8.27 -3.01 10.09
CA VAL A 198 -7.15 -3.87 10.50
C VAL A 198 -7.68 -5.13 11.21
N ARG A 199 -7.78 -6.23 10.46
CA ARG A 199 -8.37 -7.51 10.92
C ARG A 199 -7.38 -8.64 11.18
N ARG A 200 -6.08 -8.38 11.04
CA ARG A 200 -4.99 -9.36 11.17
C ARG A 200 -3.86 -8.75 12.00
N VAL A 201 -2.90 -9.58 12.38
CA VAL A 201 -1.75 -9.23 13.21
C VAL A 201 -0.46 -9.26 12.41
N PHE A 202 -0.23 -10.33 11.63
CA PHE A 202 0.93 -10.48 10.76
C PHE A 202 0.79 -9.61 9.51
N GLY A 203 1.93 -9.07 9.03
CA GLY A 203 1.96 -8.21 7.85
C GLY A 203 1.38 -6.81 8.07
N VAL A 204 1.00 -6.45 9.30
CA VAL A 204 0.54 -5.12 9.68
C VAL A 204 1.74 -4.29 10.15
N ASP A 205 1.78 -3.02 9.77
CA ASP A 205 2.78 -2.08 10.24
C ASP A 205 2.83 -2.04 11.78
N LEU A 206 4.04 -2.03 12.34
CA LEU A 206 4.27 -2.14 13.77
C LEU A 206 3.57 -1.02 14.55
N THR A 207 3.68 0.22 14.05
CA THR A 207 3.01 1.38 14.66
C THR A 207 1.50 1.25 14.61
N THR A 208 0.95 0.77 13.50
CA THR A 208 -0.48 0.53 13.32
C THR A 208 -1.04 -0.38 14.41
N LEU A 209 -0.40 -1.54 14.62
CA LEU A 209 -0.87 -2.52 15.60
C LEU A 209 -0.75 -2.00 17.03
N VAL A 210 0.35 -1.32 17.36
CA VAL A 210 0.58 -0.72 18.68
C VAL A 210 -0.45 0.36 18.99
N LYS A 211 -0.76 1.25 18.04
CA LYS A 211 -1.79 2.28 18.20
C LYS A 211 -3.19 1.66 18.34
N LEU A 212 -3.52 0.68 17.49
CA LEU A 212 -4.83 0.03 17.48
C LEU A 212 -5.18 -0.65 18.82
N HIS A 213 -4.19 -1.31 19.44
CA HIS A 213 -4.36 -2.00 20.72
C HIS A 213 -4.05 -1.09 21.93
N ASN A 214 -3.61 0.16 21.69
CA ASN A 214 -3.18 1.09 22.72
C ASN A 214 -2.14 0.48 23.69
N THR A 215 -1.15 -0.21 23.12
CA THR A 215 -0.05 -0.85 23.87
C THR A 215 1.26 -0.11 23.60
N LYS A 216 2.37 -0.55 24.22
CA LYS A 216 3.72 -0.05 23.91
C LYS A 216 4.43 -0.86 22.82
N ARG A 217 3.98 -2.10 22.61
CA ARG A 217 4.55 -3.12 21.72
C ARG A 217 3.45 -4.13 21.36
N PRO A 218 3.59 -4.89 20.27
CA PRO A 218 2.64 -5.93 19.90
C PRO A 218 2.44 -6.96 20.99
N PHE A 219 1.18 -7.31 21.26
CA PHE A 219 0.84 -8.35 22.22
C PHE A 219 1.45 -9.72 21.83
N LEU A 220 1.55 -10.02 20.53
CA LEU A 220 2.17 -11.24 20.02
C LEU A 220 3.64 -11.35 20.44
N VAL A 221 4.40 -10.26 20.30
CA VAL A 221 5.82 -10.22 20.69
C VAL A 221 5.97 -10.52 22.18
N GLU A 222 5.09 -9.94 23.01
CA GLU A 222 5.08 -10.18 24.45
C GLU A 222 4.68 -11.60 24.82
N ALA A 223 3.62 -12.14 24.21
CA ALA A 223 3.15 -13.50 24.46
C ALA A 223 4.22 -14.54 24.09
N CYS A 224 4.79 -14.45 22.88
CA CYS A 224 5.83 -15.37 22.43
C CYS A 224 7.09 -15.29 23.28
N ILE A 225 7.58 -14.09 23.60
CA ILE A 225 8.78 -13.92 24.45
C ILE A 225 8.55 -14.48 25.85
N LYS A 226 7.40 -14.20 26.48
CA LYS A 226 7.08 -14.73 27.81
C LYS A 226 7.04 -16.25 27.81
N GLU A 227 6.47 -16.87 26.78
CA GLU A 227 6.39 -18.32 26.69
C GLU A 227 7.77 -18.96 26.44
N VAL A 228 8.61 -18.36 25.59
CA VAL A 228 10.01 -18.78 25.40
C VAL A 228 10.81 -18.62 26.69
N GLU A 229 10.61 -17.55 27.45
CA GLU A 229 11.28 -17.37 28.75
C GLU A 229 10.83 -18.36 29.80
N LYS A 230 9.56 -18.76 29.76
CA LYS A 230 8.95 -19.68 30.72
C LYS A 230 9.49 -21.10 30.59
N ARG A 231 9.66 -21.62 29.36
CA ARG A 231 10.02 -23.04 29.13
C ARG A 231 11.08 -23.29 28.05
N GLY A 232 11.50 -22.28 27.31
CA GLY A 232 12.40 -22.41 26.16
C GLY A 232 13.86 -22.06 26.42
N LEU A 233 14.20 -21.44 27.55
CA LEU A 233 15.56 -20.94 27.80
C LEU A 233 16.61 -22.05 27.94
N ASP A 234 16.19 -23.26 28.33
CA ASP A 234 17.03 -24.44 28.46
C ASP A 234 16.98 -25.33 27.20
N SER A 235 16.18 -24.96 26.20
CA SER A 235 16.09 -25.68 24.92
C SER A 235 17.36 -25.47 24.10
N GLU A 236 17.97 -26.57 23.65
CA GLU A 236 19.14 -26.50 22.79
C GLU A 236 18.80 -25.77 21.47
N GLY A 237 19.64 -24.83 21.08
CA GLY A 237 19.50 -24.16 19.79
C GLY A 237 18.26 -23.29 19.63
N ILE A 238 17.64 -22.79 20.71
CA ILE A 238 16.51 -21.85 20.64
C ILE A 238 16.80 -20.70 19.66
N TYR A 239 15.82 -20.36 18.82
CA TYR A 239 15.91 -19.47 17.64
C TYR A 239 16.76 -19.96 16.46
N ARG A 240 17.70 -20.90 16.63
CA ARG A 240 18.46 -21.54 15.55
C ARG A 240 17.70 -22.71 14.94
N ILE A 241 17.16 -23.60 15.79
CA ILE A 241 16.31 -24.71 15.36
C ILE A 241 14.94 -24.16 14.97
N SER A 242 14.35 -24.74 13.93
CA SER A 242 13.00 -24.37 13.46
C SER A 242 12.02 -25.45 13.86
N GLY A 243 10.84 -25.05 14.34
CA GLY A 243 9.71 -25.97 14.48
C GLY A 243 9.13 -26.31 13.11
N PHE A 244 8.15 -27.22 13.09
CA PHE A 244 7.44 -27.58 11.86
C PHE A 244 6.78 -26.37 11.22
N ALA A 245 6.99 -26.20 9.91
CA ALA A 245 6.53 -25.01 9.18
C ALA A 245 5.00 -24.87 9.22
N ASP A 246 4.28 -25.98 9.10
CA ASP A 246 2.81 -26.00 9.13
C ASP A 246 2.26 -25.54 10.47
N ASP A 247 2.90 -25.92 11.59
CA ASP A 247 2.49 -25.48 12.92
C ASP A 247 2.81 -23.99 13.17
N VAL A 248 3.92 -23.49 12.63
CA VAL A 248 4.25 -22.05 12.68
C VAL A 248 3.20 -21.24 11.91
N GLU A 249 2.79 -21.73 10.74
CA GLU A 249 1.73 -21.10 9.94
C GLU A 249 0.36 -21.20 10.62
N ALA A 250 0.04 -22.33 11.24
CA ALA A 250 -1.17 -22.50 12.05
C ALA A 250 -1.21 -21.51 13.21
N LEU A 251 -0.12 -21.35 13.96
CA LEU A 251 -0.02 -20.38 15.06
C LEU A 251 -0.15 -18.94 14.56
N LYS A 252 0.47 -18.60 13.42
CA LYS A 252 0.25 -17.31 12.77
C LYS A 252 -1.23 -17.07 12.49
N ASN A 253 -1.92 -18.04 11.90
CA ASN A 253 -3.34 -17.91 11.55
C ASN A 253 -4.22 -17.80 12.80
N SER A 254 -3.89 -18.51 13.89
CA SER A 254 -4.54 -18.31 15.19
C SER A 254 -4.38 -16.88 15.68
N PHE A 255 -3.19 -16.29 15.61
CA PHE A 255 -2.99 -14.89 16.01
C PHE A 255 -3.77 -13.91 15.13
N ASP A 256 -3.78 -14.11 13.81
CA ASP A 256 -4.54 -13.25 12.90
C ASP A 256 -6.06 -13.30 13.18
N LYS A 257 -6.59 -14.45 13.59
CA LYS A 257 -8.01 -14.66 13.85
C LYS A 257 -8.43 -14.30 15.28
N ASP A 258 -7.72 -14.84 16.26
CA ASP A 258 -8.11 -14.85 17.68
C ASP A 258 -7.35 -13.78 18.50
N GLY A 259 -6.35 -13.13 17.91
CA GLY A 259 -5.63 -12.00 18.51
C GLY A 259 -4.99 -12.33 19.86
N GLU A 260 -5.32 -11.54 20.87
CA GLU A 260 -4.79 -11.69 22.24
C GLU A 260 -5.27 -12.97 22.95
N SER A 261 -6.30 -13.64 22.42
CA SER A 261 -6.88 -14.84 23.04
C SER A 261 -6.20 -16.16 22.65
N VAL A 262 -5.16 -16.12 21.80
CA VAL A 262 -4.40 -17.30 21.40
C VAL A 262 -3.76 -17.99 22.60
N ASN A 263 -4.04 -19.28 22.76
CA ASN A 263 -3.40 -20.11 23.76
C ASN A 263 -2.11 -20.75 23.22
N LEU A 264 -0.95 -20.31 23.71
CA LEU A 264 0.35 -20.83 23.32
C LEU A 264 0.71 -22.19 23.96
N THR A 265 0.00 -22.63 24.99
CA THR A 265 0.33 -23.88 25.69
C THR A 265 -0.04 -25.14 24.91
N VAL A 266 -0.79 -25.00 23.81
CA VAL A 266 -1.19 -26.13 22.95
C VAL A 266 -0.04 -26.62 22.05
N TYR A 267 1.03 -25.83 21.93
CA TYR A 267 2.19 -26.16 21.09
C TYR A 267 3.33 -26.69 21.95
N ASP A 268 3.55 -28.01 21.98
CA ASP A 268 4.59 -28.62 22.82
C ASP A 268 6.00 -28.20 22.38
N ASP A 269 6.28 -28.14 21.07
CA ASP A 269 7.57 -27.70 20.55
C ASP A 269 7.72 -26.16 20.65
N ILE A 270 8.64 -25.72 21.50
CA ILE A 270 8.93 -24.29 21.70
C ILE A 270 9.52 -23.62 20.45
N ASN A 271 10.10 -24.41 19.53
CA ASN A 271 10.63 -23.88 18.28
C ASN A 271 9.52 -23.39 17.34
N ILE A 272 8.28 -23.84 17.51
CA ILE A 272 7.11 -23.29 16.82
C ILE A 272 6.87 -21.84 17.25
N ILE A 273 6.88 -21.57 18.56
CA ILE A 273 6.66 -20.23 19.11
C ILE A 273 7.81 -19.28 18.73
N SER A 274 9.05 -19.74 18.86
CA SER A 274 10.21 -18.95 18.42
C SER A 274 10.20 -18.73 16.89
N GLY A 275 9.70 -19.71 16.13
CA GLY A 275 9.44 -19.64 14.69
C GLY A 275 8.42 -18.56 14.34
N ALA A 276 7.28 -18.54 15.01
CA ALA A 276 6.23 -17.55 14.82
C ALA A 276 6.71 -16.13 15.17
N LEU A 277 7.50 -15.98 16.25
CA LEU A 277 8.11 -14.69 16.59
C LEU A 277 9.07 -14.20 15.50
N LYS A 278 9.94 -15.08 14.97
CA LYS A 278 10.83 -14.76 13.84
C LYS A 278 10.02 -14.38 12.59
N LEU A 279 8.98 -15.14 12.28
CA LEU A 279 8.10 -14.91 11.16
C LEU A 279 7.41 -13.54 11.26
N TYR A 280 6.94 -13.17 12.45
CA TYR A 280 6.30 -11.87 12.70
C TYR A 280 7.21 -10.71 12.29
N PHE A 281 8.45 -10.69 12.78
CA PHE A 281 9.42 -9.65 12.43
C PHE A 281 9.77 -9.64 10.94
N ARG A 282 9.83 -10.82 10.30
CA ARG A 282 10.11 -10.96 8.86
C ARG A 282 8.97 -10.43 7.99
N MET A 283 7.73 -10.49 8.47
CA MET A 283 6.56 -10.02 7.73
C MET A 283 6.23 -8.55 7.94
N LEU A 284 6.94 -7.84 8.83
CA LEU A 284 6.69 -6.41 9.03
C LEU A 284 6.92 -5.63 7.72
N PRO A 285 5.97 -4.79 7.28
CA PRO A 285 6.17 -3.95 6.10
C PRO A 285 7.36 -2.99 6.24
N ILE A 286 7.58 -2.50 7.47
CA ILE A 286 8.76 -1.72 7.86
C ILE A 286 9.50 -2.53 8.92
N PRO A 287 10.78 -2.91 8.71
CA PRO A 287 11.52 -3.71 9.66
C PRO A 287 11.65 -3.00 11.02
N VAL A 288 11.82 -3.79 12.09
CA VAL A 288 11.92 -3.27 13.47
C VAL A 288 13.03 -2.23 13.61
N ILE A 289 14.16 -2.41 12.90
CA ILE A 289 15.11 -1.35 12.58
C ILE A 289 14.67 -0.78 11.23
N THR A 290 14.15 0.44 11.22
CA THR A 290 13.55 1.08 10.04
C THR A 290 14.59 1.28 8.91
N PHE A 291 14.14 1.25 7.66
CA PHE A 291 15.00 1.49 6.49
C PHE A 291 15.79 2.80 6.56
N GLU A 292 15.14 3.88 7.02
CA GLU A 292 15.76 5.21 7.16
C GLU A 292 16.97 5.21 8.09
N LEU A 293 16.94 4.41 9.16
CA LEU A 293 17.99 4.35 10.17
C LEU A 293 18.99 3.21 9.94
N TYR A 294 18.72 2.30 9.00
CA TYR A 294 19.56 1.12 8.77
C TYR A 294 21.03 1.49 8.55
N ASN A 295 21.32 2.42 7.63
CA ASN A 295 22.69 2.85 7.35
C ASN A 295 23.38 3.43 8.59
N LYS A 296 22.64 4.19 9.41
CA LYS A 296 23.16 4.75 10.66
C LYS A 296 23.56 3.67 11.67
N PHE A 297 22.76 2.60 11.80
CA PHE A 297 23.12 1.44 12.60
C PHE A 297 24.37 0.73 12.07
N ILE A 298 24.47 0.54 10.75
CA ILE A 298 25.62 -0.10 10.11
C ILE A 298 26.88 0.74 10.32
N ASP A 299 26.83 2.05 10.11
CA ASP A 299 27.99 2.93 10.26
C ASP A 299 28.47 3.00 11.71
N ALA A 300 27.55 3.00 12.68
CA ALA A 300 27.92 2.89 14.10
C ALA A 300 28.72 1.61 14.40
N THR A 301 28.43 0.48 13.72
CA THR A 301 29.16 -0.78 13.94
C THR A 301 30.59 -0.76 13.40
N LYS A 302 30.89 0.11 12.43
CA LYS A 302 32.22 0.26 11.81
C LYS A 302 33.20 1.06 12.67
N LEU A 303 32.74 1.75 13.71
CA LEU A 303 33.59 2.50 14.62
C LEU A 303 34.57 1.58 15.38
N SER A 304 35.80 2.04 15.56
CA SER A 304 36.85 1.29 16.26
C SER A 304 36.71 1.37 17.77
N GLY A 305 36.35 2.54 18.30
CA GLY A 305 36.18 2.78 19.73
C GLY A 305 34.94 2.09 20.30
N ARG A 306 35.09 1.31 21.37
CA ARG A 306 33.94 0.66 22.03
C ARG A 306 32.94 1.66 22.59
N VAL A 307 33.43 2.75 23.18
CA VAL A 307 32.58 3.81 23.77
C VAL A 307 31.81 4.52 22.67
N GLU A 308 32.52 5.03 21.65
CA GLU A 308 31.94 5.69 20.48
C GLU A 308 30.89 4.82 19.77
N LYS A 309 31.17 3.52 19.62
CA LYS A 309 30.22 2.55 19.05
C LYS A 309 28.93 2.45 19.84
N VAL A 310 29.02 2.40 21.18
CA VAL A 310 27.84 2.33 22.05
C VAL A 310 27.06 3.64 22.00
N GLU A 311 27.75 4.78 22.02
CA GLU A 311 27.13 6.11 21.92
C GLU A 311 26.39 6.29 20.58
N ALA A 312 27.03 5.93 19.46
CA ALA A 312 26.44 6.01 18.14
C ALA A 312 25.22 5.08 17.98
N LEU A 313 25.30 3.84 18.47
CA LEU A 313 24.17 2.91 18.48
C LEU A 313 23.02 3.42 19.37
N SER A 314 23.35 3.99 20.53
CA SER A 314 22.35 4.57 21.44
C SER A 314 21.65 5.77 20.80
N ALA A 315 22.39 6.64 20.12
CA ALA A 315 21.82 7.77 19.38
C ALA A 315 20.88 7.28 18.27
N ALA A 316 21.29 6.29 17.48
CA ALA A 316 20.46 5.70 16.43
C ALA A 316 19.18 5.05 16.98
N LEU A 317 19.24 4.41 18.15
CA LEU A 317 18.07 3.85 18.82
C LEU A 317 17.06 4.93 19.24
N LEU A 318 17.52 6.07 19.72
CA LEU A 318 16.65 7.17 20.18
C LEU A 318 15.90 7.86 19.03
N GLU A 319 16.36 7.69 17.79
CA GLU A 319 15.70 8.20 16.60
C GLU A 319 14.64 7.25 16.04
N LEU A 320 14.58 5.99 16.51
CA LEU A 320 13.55 5.06 16.08
C LEU A 320 12.16 5.56 16.48
N PRO A 321 11.12 5.26 15.67
CA PRO A 321 9.74 5.38 16.11
C PRO A 321 9.51 4.72 17.48
N PRO A 322 8.71 5.31 18.39
CA PRO A 322 8.53 4.77 19.74
C PRO A 322 8.09 3.30 19.79
N SER A 323 7.20 2.89 18.88
CA SER A 323 6.76 1.50 18.72
C SER A 323 7.90 0.56 18.34
N HIS A 324 8.79 0.99 17.43
CA HIS A 324 9.98 0.26 17.00
C HIS A 324 11.01 0.18 18.13
N TYR A 325 11.29 1.30 18.79
CA TYR A 325 12.22 1.37 19.93
C TYR A 325 11.79 0.44 21.07
N GLU A 326 10.55 0.55 21.56
CA GLU A 326 10.06 -0.26 22.67
C GLU A 326 10.03 -1.76 22.33
N THR A 327 9.66 -2.10 21.10
CA THR A 327 9.66 -3.49 20.62
C THR A 327 11.08 -4.05 20.54
N LEU A 328 12.02 -3.29 19.95
CA LEU A 328 13.42 -3.69 19.82
C LEU A 328 14.10 -3.83 21.18
N LYS A 329 13.87 -2.86 22.09
CA LYS A 329 14.37 -2.90 23.47
C LYS A 329 13.91 -4.15 24.20
N TYR A 330 12.64 -4.52 24.06
CA TYR A 330 12.08 -5.71 24.70
C TYR A 330 12.69 -6.99 24.12
N LEU A 331 12.82 -7.08 22.79
CA LEU A 331 13.46 -8.19 22.09
C LEU A 331 14.94 -8.35 22.50
N LEU A 332 15.73 -7.28 22.49
CA LEU A 332 17.14 -7.31 22.87
C LEU A 332 17.33 -7.71 24.34
N GLY A 333 16.44 -7.24 25.23
CA GLY A 333 16.42 -7.67 26.63
C GLY A 333 16.18 -9.18 26.79
N HIS A 334 15.26 -9.73 25.99
CA HIS A 334 15.03 -11.18 25.93
C HIS A 334 16.25 -11.94 25.40
N LEU A 335 16.81 -11.53 24.25
CA LEU A 335 17.97 -12.18 23.66
C LEU A 335 19.21 -12.13 24.59
N TYR A 336 19.38 -11.06 25.36
CA TYR A 336 20.40 -10.99 26.40
C TYR A 336 20.20 -12.06 27.50
N ARG A 337 18.96 -12.32 27.93
CA ARG A 337 18.64 -13.39 28.89
C ARG A 337 18.94 -14.78 28.32
N VAL A 338 18.61 -15.02 27.05
CA VAL A 338 18.96 -16.26 26.34
C VAL A 338 20.48 -16.49 26.36
N VAL A 339 21.26 -15.46 26.00
CA VAL A 339 22.74 -15.53 26.03
C VAL A 339 23.27 -15.77 27.44
N LYS A 340 22.69 -15.14 28.47
CA LYS A 340 23.10 -15.31 29.87
C LYS A 340 22.82 -16.72 30.39
N ARG A 341 21.75 -17.37 29.93
CA ARG A 341 21.42 -18.75 30.32
C ARG A 341 22.43 -19.76 29.76
N LYS A 342 22.84 -19.58 28.50
CA LYS A 342 23.89 -20.40 27.84
C LYS A 342 25.24 -20.40 28.56
N LYS A 343 25.54 -19.40 29.40
CA LYS A 343 26.78 -19.38 30.20
C LYS A 343 26.67 -20.19 31.51
N LYS A 344 25.49 -20.66 31.89
CA LYS A 344 25.23 -21.40 33.13
C LYS A 344 25.11 -22.91 32.92
N THR A 345 24.76 -23.33 31.72
CA THR A 345 24.88 -24.71 31.21
C THR A 345 26.21 -24.89 30.51
#